data_AF-A0A1H2S6Q9-F1
#
_entry.id   AF-A0A1H2S6Q9-F1
#
_cell.length_a   1.000
_cell.length_b   1.000
_cell.length_c   1.000
_cell.angle_alpha   90.00
_cell.angle_beta   90.00
_cell.angle_gamma   90.00
#
_symmetry.space_group_name_H-M   'P 1'
#
loop_
_entity.id
_entity.type
_entity.pdbx_description
1 polymer ?
#
loop_
_entity_poly.entity_id
_entity_poly.type
_entity_poly.pdbx_seq_one_letter_code
_entity_poly.pdbx_strand_id
1 'polypeptide(L)'
;MNPSKYSLAYDLQEPFRFLVELTVLNLIERDVMDKQDFIRTENYGLRFKPTGARKLTSEFNVMLNKGLTYKGKNSSWSSILLLKTRELAFYLTGKRKKLEFVNPVYKVERDDSEELRQKILDMSYSEWKKMGFSKGTLHYMKQNAKSVKPFTLNSHVRERLKNLGC
;
A
#
# COMPACT_ATOMS: atom_id res chain seq x y z
N MET A 1 -29.89 8.11 -16.86
CA MET A 1 -28.43 8.06 -17.15
C MET A 1 -28.05 9.31 -17.93
N ASN A 2 -27.01 10.05 -17.52
CA ASN A 2 -26.52 11.18 -18.31
C ASN A 2 -25.60 10.63 -19.42
N PRO A 3 -25.95 10.75 -20.71
CA PRO A 3 -25.18 10.16 -21.82
C PRO A 3 -23.77 10.73 -21.97
N SER A 4 -23.47 11.88 -21.35
CA SER A 4 -22.13 12.49 -21.37
C SER A 4 -21.17 11.97 -20.29
N LYS A 5 -21.64 11.10 -19.38
CA LYS A 5 -20.81 10.56 -18.29
C LYS A 5 -20.26 9.18 -18.66
N TYR A 6 -18.98 8.96 -18.34
CA TYR A 6 -18.30 7.68 -18.52
C TYR A 6 -18.76 6.64 -17.48
N SER A 7 -20.02 6.18 -17.55
CA SER A 7 -20.62 5.26 -16.57
C SER A 7 -19.76 4.01 -16.35
N LEU A 8 -19.30 3.39 -17.44
CA LEU A 8 -18.46 2.19 -17.37
C LEU A 8 -17.11 2.46 -16.67
N ALA A 9 -16.57 3.67 -16.75
CA ALA A 9 -15.35 4.01 -16.02
C ALA A 9 -15.60 4.06 -14.51
N TYR A 10 -16.76 4.55 -14.08
CA TYR A 10 -17.16 4.54 -12.67
C TYR A 10 -17.46 3.14 -12.15
N ASP A 11 -17.96 2.22 -12.99
CA ASP A 11 -18.13 0.83 -12.57
C ASP A 11 -16.78 0.11 -12.49
N LEU A 12 -15.90 0.34 -13.47
CA LEU A 12 -14.59 -0.30 -13.54
C LEU A 12 -13.58 0.26 -12.54
N GLN A 13 -13.74 1.48 -12.03
CA GLN A 13 -12.83 1.99 -11.00
C GLN A 13 -13.03 1.28 -9.66
N GLU A 14 -14.23 0.80 -9.32
CA GLU A 14 -14.53 0.31 -7.96
C GLU A 14 -13.62 -0.85 -7.53
N PRO A 15 -13.35 -1.88 -8.37
CA PRO A 15 -12.40 -2.94 -8.01
C PRO A 15 -10.94 -2.47 -7.85
N PHE A 16 -10.59 -1.29 -8.36
CA PHE A 16 -9.23 -0.75 -8.34
C PHE A 16 -9.07 0.51 -7.48
N ARG A 17 -10.16 0.99 -6.86
CA ARG A 17 -10.20 2.21 -6.05
C ARG A 17 -9.20 2.16 -4.89
N PHE A 18 -8.98 0.97 -4.34
CA PHE A 18 -8.01 0.71 -3.29
C PHE A 18 -6.58 1.16 -3.66
N LEU A 19 -6.21 1.20 -4.95
CA LEU A 19 -4.90 1.69 -5.38
C LEU A 19 -4.70 3.16 -5.00
N VAL A 20 -5.75 3.98 -5.16
CA VAL A 20 -5.74 5.40 -4.79
C VAL A 20 -5.71 5.54 -3.27
N GLU A 21 -6.51 4.74 -2.56
CA GLU A 21 -6.55 4.76 -1.09
C GLU A 21 -5.18 4.45 -0.49
N LEU A 22 -4.50 3.41 -0.99
CA LEU A 22 -3.14 3.06 -0.57
C LEU A 22 -2.12 4.15 -0.91
N THR A 23 -2.22 4.77 -2.09
CA THR A 23 -1.37 5.92 -2.44
C THR A 23 -1.52 7.05 -1.42
N VAL A 24 -2.76 7.41 -1.07
CA VAL A 24 -3.02 8.47 -0.08
C VAL A 24 -2.47 8.08 1.29
N LEU A 25 -2.70 6.84 1.73
CA LEU A 25 -2.17 6.32 3.00
C LEU A 25 -0.64 6.38 3.02
N ASN A 26 0.04 5.93 1.97
CA ASN A 26 1.51 5.99 1.90
C ASN A 26 2.05 7.41 2.03
N LEU A 27 1.40 8.39 1.40
CA LEU A 27 1.81 9.80 1.45
C LEU A 27 1.66 10.38 2.86
N ILE A 28 0.58 10.01 3.56
CA ILE A 28 0.31 10.42 4.94
C ILE A 28 1.31 9.76 5.90
N GLU A 29 1.48 8.44 5.82
CA GLU A 29 2.37 7.69 6.72
C GLU A 29 3.83 8.13 6.63
N ARG A 30 4.27 8.52 5.43
CA ARG A 30 5.63 8.99 5.16
C ARG A 30 5.80 10.49 5.36
N ASP A 31 4.74 11.21 5.74
CA ASP A 31 4.77 12.66 5.98
C ASP A 31 5.30 13.44 4.75
N VAL A 32 4.90 13.01 3.54
CA VAL A 32 5.39 13.57 2.27
C VAL A 32 4.66 14.85 1.90
N MET A 33 3.45 15.05 2.40
CA MET A 33 2.55 16.14 2.03
C MET A 33 2.59 17.25 3.07
N ASP A 34 2.78 18.49 2.62
CA ASP A 34 2.88 19.67 3.48
C ASP A 34 1.70 20.62 3.29
N LYS A 35 1.45 21.51 4.26
CA LYS A 35 0.43 22.57 4.12
C LYS A 35 0.64 23.44 2.87
N GLN A 36 1.89 23.67 2.48
CA GLN A 36 2.26 24.46 1.31
C GLN A 36 1.80 23.84 -0.02
N ASP A 37 1.53 22.53 -0.05
CA ASP A 37 1.07 21.79 -1.23
C ASP A 37 -0.41 22.01 -1.54
N PHE A 38 -1.12 22.75 -0.69
CA PHE A 38 -2.55 23.01 -0.81
C PHE A 38 -2.81 24.51 -0.92
N ILE A 39 -3.93 24.84 -1.56
CA ILE A 39 -4.51 26.18 -1.57
C ILE A 39 -5.94 26.10 -1.04
N ARG A 40 -6.31 27.06 -0.18
CA ARG A 40 -7.68 27.23 0.27
C ARG A 40 -8.40 28.13 -0.72
N THR A 41 -9.54 27.67 -1.22
CA THR A 41 -10.40 28.48 -2.11
C THR A 41 -11.26 29.43 -1.29
N GLU A 42 -11.84 30.42 -1.96
CA GLU A 42 -12.76 31.41 -1.35
C GLU A 42 -13.95 30.73 -0.67
N ASN A 43 -14.47 29.65 -1.26
CA ASN A 43 -15.53 28.82 -0.68
C ASN A 43 -15.03 27.84 0.40
N TYR A 44 -13.88 28.12 1.00
CA TYR A 44 -13.22 27.31 2.03
C TYR A 44 -12.87 25.87 1.65
N GLY A 45 -12.91 25.52 0.35
CA GLY A 45 -12.45 24.23 -0.16
C GLY A 45 -10.93 24.14 -0.17
N LEU A 46 -10.40 22.92 -0.20
CA LEU A 46 -8.97 22.68 -0.41
C LEU A 46 -8.74 22.16 -1.83
N ARG A 47 -7.70 22.67 -2.48
CA ARG A 47 -7.22 22.17 -3.78
C ARG A 47 -5.71 21.95 -3.72
N PHE A 48 -5.23 21.00 -4.51
CA PHE A 48 -3.79 20.83 -4.69
C PHE A 48 -3.18 22.01 -5.44
N LYS A 49 -2.00 22.44 -4.99
CA LYS A 49 -1.05 23.17 -5.83
C LYS A 49 -0.32 22.19 -6.75
N PRO A 50 0.39 22.68 -7.79
CA PRO A 50 1.18 21.82 -8.67
C PRO A 50 2.17 20.91 -7.93
N THR A 51 2.73 21.35 -6.80
CA THR A 51 3.65 20.53 -5.98
C THR A 51 2.94 19.32 -5.35
N GLY A 52 1.78 19.53 -4.73
CA GLY A 52 0.96 18.46 -4.16
C GLY A 52 0.44 17.49 -5.22
N ALA A 53 -0.03 18.03 -6.34
CA ALA A 53 -0.49 17.20 -7.47
C ALA A 53 0.63 16.31 -8.02
N ARG A 54 1.87 16.84 -8.11
CA ARG A 54 3.04 16.06 -8.52
C ARG A 54 3.38 14.95 -7.52
N LYS A 55 3.44 15.26 -6.21
CA LYS A 55 3.68 14.27 -5.15
C LYS A 55 2.67 13.11 -5.23
N LEU A 56 1.38 13.44 -5.35
CA LEU A 56 0.30 12.44 -5.49
C LEU A 56 0.46 11.59 -6.75
N THR A 57 0.67 12.23 -7.90
CA THR A 57 0.76 11.53 -9.19
C THR A 57 2.01 10.64 -9.25
N SER A 58 3.12 11.08 -8.66
CA SER A 58 4.35 10.29 -8.55
C SER A 58 4.15 9.03 -7.71
N GLU A 59 3.55 9.14 -6.51
CA GLU A 59 3.28 7.96 -5.67
C GLU A 59 2.23 7.03 -6.32
N PHE A 60 1.21 7.59 -6.97
CA PHE A 60 0.22 6.78 -7.70
C PHE A 60 0.88 6.00 -8.84
N ASN A 61 1.80 6.61 -9.58
CA ASN A 61 2.55 5.92 -10.63
C ASN A 61 3.41 4.77 -10.09
N VAL A 62 4.01 4.94 -8.90
CA VAL A 62 4.73 3.85 -8.23
C VAL A 62 3.78 2.70 -7.90
N MET A 63 2.61 3.00 -7.32
CA MET A 63 1.60 2.00 -6.99
C MET A 63 1.07 1.28 -8.24
N LEU A 64 0.78 2.01 -9.31
CA LEU A 64 0.24 1.46 -10.55
C LEU A 64 1.25 0.55 -11.28
N ASN A 65 2.55 0.84 -11.14
CA ASN A 65 3.63 0.04 -11.72
C ASN A 65 4.19 -1.04 -10.79
N LYS A 66 3.67 -1.15 -9.56
CA LYS A 66 4.06 -2.22 -8.63
C LYS A 66 3.77 -3.58 -9.27
N GLY A 67 4.79 -4.42 -9.35
CA GLY A 67 4.71 -5.75 -9.94
C GLY A 67 4.00 -6.74 -9.02
N LEU A 68 3.20 -7.61 -9.61
CA LEU A 68 2.65 -8.78 -8.95
C LEU A 68 2.51 -9.94 -9.93
N THR A 69 2.50 -11.16 -9.38
CA THR A 69 2.26 -12.36 -10.17
C THR A 69 0.76 -12.57 -10.37
N TYR A 70 0.30 -12.50 -11.62
CA TYR A 70 -1.06 -12.84 -12.01
C TYR A 70 -1.03 -13.82 -13.18
N LYS A 71 -1.74 -14.94 -13.06
CA LYS A 71 -1.75 -16.04 -14.06
C LYS A 71 -0.34 -16.51 -14.47
N GLY A 72 0.56 -16.63 -13.50
CA GLY A 72 1.94 -17.08 -13.71
C GLY A 72 2.86 -16.06 -14.39
N LYS A 73 2.39 -14.85 -14.68
CA LYS A 73 3.20 -13.77 -15.26
C LYS A 73 3.36 -12.64 -14.25
N ASN A 74 4.55 -12.04 -14.22
CA ASN A 74 4.74 -10.78 -13.50
C ASN A 74 4.09 -9.65 -14.32
N SER A 75 3.23 -8.86 -13.69
CA SER A 75 2.45 -7.81 -14.33
C SER A 75 2.25 -6.65 -13.36
N SER A 76 2.20 -5.43 -13.89
CA SER A 76 1.84 -4.24 -13.12
C SER A 76 0.32 -4.15 -12.92
N TRP A 77 -0.10 -3.36 -11.93
CA TRP A 77 -1.52 -3.00 -11.76
C TRP A 77 -2.11 -2.30 -12.99
N SER A 78 -1.34 -1.45 -13.69
CA SER A 78 -1.76 -0.86 -14.98
C SER A 78 -2.11 -1.92 -16.01
N SER A 79 -1.29 -2.96 -16.12
CA SER A 79 -1.52 -4.07 -17.05
C SER A 79 -2.74 -4.89 -16.64
N ILE A 80 -2.92 -5.12 -15.34
CA ILE A 80 -4.06 -5.88 -14.80
C ILE A 80 -5.38 -5.14 -15.05
N LEU A 81 -5.43 -3.82 -14.88
CA LEU A 81 -6.61 -3.03 -15.20
C LEU A 81 -7.05 -3.25 -16.64
N LEU A 82 -6.11 -3.12 -17.59
CA LEU A 82 -6.39 -3.37 -19.01
C LEU A 82 -6.84 -4.82 -19.26
N LEU A 83 -6.21 -5.79 -18.62
CA LEU A 83 -6.59 -7.20 -18.73
C LEU A 83 -8.01 -7.45 -18.21
N LYS A 84 -8.39 -6.87 -17.07
CA LYS A 84 -9.73 -7.02 -16.51
C LYS A 84 -10.81 -6.37 -17.36
N THR A 85 -10.53 -5.22 -17.95
CA THR A 85 -11.43 -4.61 -18.93
C THR A 85 -11.60 -5.49 -20.17
N ARG A 86 -10.53 -6.13 -20.66
CA ARG A 86 -10.63 -7.11 -21.77
C ARG A 86 -11.40 -8.37 -21.37
N GLU A 87 -11.19 -8.86 -20.15
CA GLU A 87 -11.92 -10.00 -19.59
C GLU A 87 -13.43 -9.72 -19.52
N LEU A 88 -13.83 -8.50 -19.15
CA LEU A 88 -15.21 -8.03 -19.22
C LEU A 88 -15.74 -8.02 -20.66
N ALA A 89 -14.99 -7.46 -21.61
CA ALA A 89 -15.39 -7.45 -23.02
C ALA A 89 -15.60 -8.86 -23.59
N PHE A 90 -14.72 -9.82 -23.23
CA PHE A 90 -14.87 -11.22 -23.63
C PHE A 90 -16.05 -11.92 -22.96
N TYR A 91 -16.36 -11.56 -21.72
CA TYR A 91 -17.56 -12.06 -21.05
C TYR A 91 -18.83 -11.57 -21.75
N LEU A 92 -18.91 -10.26 -22.05
CA LEU A 92 -20.06 -9.66 -22.73
C LEU A 92 -20.26 -10.21 -24.16
N THR A 93 -19.17 -10.57 -24.85
CA THR A 93 -19.23 -11.14 -26.20
C THR A 93 -19.34 -12.67 -26.22
N GLY A 94 -19.53 -13.32 -25.07
CA GLY A 94 -19.68 -14.78 -24.95
C GLY A 94 -18.39 -15.59 -25.18
N LYS A 95 -17.27 -14.92 -25.51
CA LYS A 95 -15.93 -15.56 -25.63
C LYS A 95 -15.42 -16.10 -24.30
N ARG A 96 -15.99 -15.65 -23.17
CA ARG A 96 -15.69 -16.15 -21.83
C ARG A 96 -16.97 -16.37 -21.03
N LYS A 97 -17.06 -17.52 -20.35
CA LYS A 97 -18.24 -17.88 -19.53
C LYS A 97 -18.27 -17.28 -18.12
N LYS A 98 -17.13 -16.85 -17.58
CA LYS A 98 -17.00 -16.37 -16.19
C LYS A 98 -16.28 -15.03 -16.16
N LEU A 99 -16.76 -14.12 -15.33
CA LEU A 99 -16.17 -12.81 -15.05
C LEU A 99 -15.84 -12.71 -13.56
N GLU A 100 -14.65 -12.21 -13.24
CA GLU A 100 -14.19 -12.05 -11.86
C GLU A 100 -13.22 -10.87 -11.78
N PHE A 101 -13.43 -9.99 -10.80
CA PHE A 101 -12.55 -8.85 -10.52
C PHE A 101 -11.75 -8.99 -9.21
N VAL A 102 -12.11 -9.94 -8.33
CA VAL A 102 -11.47 -10.13 -7.01
C VAL A 102 -9.98 -10.48 -7.14
N ASN A 103 -9.64 -11.35 -8.10
CA ASN A 103 -8.27 -11.76 -8.35
C ASN A 103 -7.60 -10.87 -9.41
N PRO A 104 -6.35 -10.41 -9.23
CA PRO A 104 -5.47 -10.69 -8.10
C PRO A 104 -5.80 -9.84 -6.86
N VAL A 105 -5.66 -10.43 -5.68
CA VAL A 105 -5.82 -9.74 -4.39
C VAL A 105 -4.55 -8.95 -4.07
N TYR A 106 -4.68 -7.68 -3.69
CA TYR A 106 -3.56 -6.91 -3.18
C TYR A 106 -3.08 -7.48 -1.85
N LYS A 107 -1.80 -7.83 -1.77
CA LYS A 107 -1.17 -8.24 -0.51
C LYS A 107 -0.42 -7.05 0.08
N VAL A 108 -0.81 -6.66 1.28
CA VAL A 108 -0.08 -5.66 2.06
C VAL A 108 1.22 -6.31 2.53
N GLU A 109 2.34 -5.89 1.95
CA GLU A 109 3.67 -6.28 2.41
C GLU A 109 4.16 -5.22 3.41
N ARG A 110 3.96 -5.49 4.70
CA ARG A 110 4.47 -4.67 5.80
C ARG A 110 5.27 -5.53 6.77
N ASP A 111 6.39 -4.97 7.22
CA ASP A 111 7.34 -5.64 8.09
C ASP A 111 7.14 -5.29 9.57
N ASP A 112 6.14 -4.49 9.91
CA ASP A 112 5.91 -3.87 11.20
C ASP A 112 4.48 -4.09 11.72
N SER A 113 3.97 -5.33 11.62
CA SER A 113 2.64 -5.68 12.13
C SER A 113 2.47 -5.29 13.61
N GLU A 114 1.24 -5.05 14.04
CA GLU A 114 0.94 -4.69 15.43
C GLU A 114 1.46 -5.76 16.42
N GLU A 115 1.29 -7.03 16.06
CA GLU A 115 1.83 -8.17 16.80
C GLU A 115 3.36 -8.07 16.98
N LEU A 116 4.07 -7.68 15.91
CA LEU A 116 5.52 -7.54 15.94
C LEU A 116 5.95 -6.31 16.74
N ARG A 117 5.21 -5.19 16.64
CA ARG A 117 5.43 -3.98 17.43
C ARG A 117 5.30 -4.32 18.91
N GLN A 118 4.22 -4.97 19.30
CA GLN A 118 3.98 -5.40 20.68
C GLN A 118 5.09 -6.35 21.17
N LYS A 119 5.48 -7.34 20.35
CA LYS A 119 6.59 -8.25 20.67
C LYS A 119 7.91 -7.51 20.92
N ILE A 120 8.23 -6.48 20.14
CA ILE A 120 9.42 -5.66 20.34
C ILE A 120 9.32 -4.84 21.64
N LEU A 121 8.14 -4.31 21.96
CA LEU A 121 7.91 -3.51 23.17
C LEU A 121 8.03 -4.34 24.44
N ASP A 122 7.49 -5.55 24.44
CA ASP A 122 7.48 -6.44 25.60
C ASP A 122 8.83 -7.10 25.87
N MET A 123 9.71 -7.17 24.86
CA MET A 123 10.96 -7.89 24.98
C MET A 123 11.92 -7.24 25.99
N SER A 124 12.48 -8.07 26.87
CA SER A 124 13.53 -7.67 27.81
C SER A 124 14.90 -7.56 27.13
N TYR A 125 15.80 -6.77 27.74
CA TYR A 125 17.19 -6.69 27.27
C TYR A 125 17.91 -8.04 27.33
N SER A 126 17.58 -8.89 28.29
CA SER A 126 18.13 -10.24 28.43
C SER A 126 17.74 -11.14 27.27
N GLU A 127 16.46 -11.16 26.88
CA GLU A 127 15.98 -11.95 25.73
C GLU A 127 16.58 -11.45 24.42
N TRP A 128 16.64 -10.13 24.26
CA TRP A 128 17.24 -9.52 23.08
C TRP A 128 18.74 -9.82 22.93
N LYS A 129 19.48 -9.82 24.06
CA LYS A 129 20.89 -10.16 24.08
C LYS A 129 21.12 -11.66 23.82
N LYS A 130 20.24 -12.55 24.31
CA LYS A 130 20.28 -13.99 23.99
C LYS A 130 20.10 -14.25 22.49
N MET A 131 19.33 -13.40 21.79
CA MET A 131 19.26 -13.43 20.33
C MET A 131 20.51 -12.90 19.63
N GLY A 132 21.57 -12.53 20.34
CA GLY A 132 22.83 -12.06 19.76
C GLY A 132 22.79 -10.61 19.26
N PHE A 133 21.87 -9.79 19.75
CA PHE A 133 21.77 -8.37 19.38
C PHE A 133 22.16 -7.44 20.53
N SER A 134 22.64 -6.25 20.16
CA SER A 134 23.06 -5.24 21.13
C SER A 134 21.89 -4.57 21.85
N LYS A 135 22.15 -4.03 23.04
CA LYS A 135 21.20 -3.21 23.81
C LYS A 135 20.72 -1.98 23.02
N GLY A 136 21.63 -1.35 22.27
CA GLY A 136 21.33 -0.17 21.46
C GLY A 136 20.33 -0.48 20.34
N THR A 137 20.46 -1.66 19.71
CA THR A 137 19.52 -2.11 18.70
C THR A 137 18.10 -2.26 19.26
N LEU A 138 17.93 -2.85 20.46
CA LEU A 138 16.60 -2.94 21.08
C LEU A 138 16.03 -1.55 21.40
N HIS A 139 16.86 -0.65 21.94
CA HIS A 139 16.41 0.70 22.27
C HIS A 139 15.82 1.39 21.04
N TYR A 140 16.55 1.37 19.91
CA TYR A 140 16.08 1.95 18.66
C TYR A 140 14.81 1.27 18.14
N MET A 141 14.73 -0.07 18.21
CA MET A 141 13.55 -0.81 17.77
C MET A 141 12.32 -0.50 18.64
N LYS A 142 12.47 -0.32 19.95
CA LYS A 142 11.37 0.12 20.81
C LYS A 142 10.89 1.53 20.46
N GLN A 143 11.78 2.45 20.09
CA GLN A 143 11.37 3.78 19.61
C GLN A 143 10.57 3.69 18.31
N ASN A 144 11.02 2.87 17.36
CA ASN A 144 10.29 2.65 16.11
C ASN A 144 8.92 1.99 16.34
N ALA A 145 8.85 1.00 17.22
CA ALA A 145 7.61 0.29 17.55
C ALA A 145 6.56 1.20 18.24
N LYS A 146 7.00 2.17 19.05
CA LYS A 146 6.13 3.19 19.66
C LYS A 146 5.61 4.23 18.67
N SER A 147 6.32 4.45 17.57
CA SER A 147 5.95 5.44 16.56
C SER A 147 4.83 4.89 15.66
N VAL A 148 3.91 5.75 15.23
CA VAL A 148 2.89 5.37 14.22
C VAL A 148 3.52 5.17 12.84
N LYS A 149 4.75 5.67 12.62
CA LYS A 149 5.44 5.56 11.33
C LYS A 149 5.84 4.10 11.05
N PRO A 150 5.73 3.65 9.79
CA PRO A 150 6.19 2.33 9.41
C PRO A 150 7.72 2.23 9.54
N PHE A 151 8.22 1.04 9.88
CA PHE A 151 9.64 0.76 9.92
C PHE A 151 9.94 -0.62 9.32
N THR A 152 11.17 -0.81 8.86
CA THR A 152 11.64 -2.10 8.37
C THR A 152 12.56 -2.75 9.38
N LEU A 153 12.50 -4.08 9.44
CA LEU A 153 13.44 -4.87 10.19
C LEU A 153 14.56 -5.38 9.28
N ASN A 154 15.79 -5.33 9.78
CA ASN A 154 16.89 -6.10 9.19
C ASN A 154 16.49 -7.58 9.10
N SER A 155 16.89 -8.25 8.02
CA SER A 155 16.59 -9.67 7.76
C SER A 155 16.92 -10.57 8.96
N HIS A 156 18.07 -10.39 9.59
CA HIS A 156 18.50 -11.19 10.75
C HIS A 156 17.61 -10.98 11.98
N VAL A 157 17.22 -9.72 12.25
CA VAL A 157 16.33 -9.39 13.38
C VAL A 157 14.96 -9.99 13.13
N ARG A 158 14.45 -9.87 11.90
CA ARG A 158 13.16 -10.42 11.49
C ARG A 158 13.11 -11.94 11.64
N GLU A 159 14.13 -12.64 11.18
CA GLU A 159 14.21 -14.10 11.25
C GLU A 159 14.22 -14.60 12.69
N ARG A 160 15.08 -14.02 13.55
CA ARG A 160 15.17 -14.41 14.96
C ARG A 160 13.90 -14.09 15.75
N LEU A 161 13.23 -12.97 15.43
CA LEU A 161 11.94 -12.62 16.04
C LEU A 161 10.81 -13.57 15.62
N LYS A 162 10.79 -14.04 14.37
CA LYS A 162 9.81 -15.04 13.92
C LYS A 162 9.99 -16.38 14.63
N ASN A 163 11.24 -16.80 14.84
CA ASN A 163 11.56 -18.08 15.49
C ASN A 163 11.28 -18.11 17.00
N LEU A 164 10.95 -16.97 17.63
CA LEU A 164 10.60 -16.88 19.05
C LEU A 164 9.15 -17.30 19.37
N GLY A 165 8.37 -17.70 18.36
CA GLY A 165 6.94 -18.02 18.48
C GLY A 165 6.55 -19.43 18.07
N CYS A 166 7.51 -20.35 17.98
CA CYS A 166 7.30 -21.79 17.80
C CYS A 166 7.93 -22.55 18.96
#